data_AF-A0A4P9JCR3-F1
#
_entry.id   AF-A0A4P9JCR3-F1
#
_cell.length_a   1.000
_cell.length_b   1.000
_cell.length_c   1.000
_cell.angle_alpha   90.00
_cell.angle_beta   90.00
_cell.angle_gamma   90.00
#
_symmetry.space_group_name_H-M   'P 1'
#
loop_
_entity.id
_entity.type
_entity.pdbx_description
1 polymer ?
#
loop_
_entity_poly.entity_id
_entity_poly.type
_entity_poly.pdbx_seq_one_letter_code
_entity_poly.pdbx_strand_id
1 'polypeptide(L)'
;METWIVLVMVLAVVAVLAGWAGLATARRRGLEARRDRWRELEGRFDRVTLAAERYDRDPGQALAAPGWLDRSSPVVRGFSGSLTRAVRDRAELERAVAPAPGRRGRDATADTAARLAPTEQDLAALELLVERVEDAYRDADRAVRSAGWSAPGVLAVPHHQFLLDPRWGRPAVLPRLGSLHPRDADRSVKAFLDCAYPLRRDRAAKALRERAEGPGAAHRAQRALDRLVATGRYTTDRHGFLWPASTVVEHWGVHRLFGRGAELSLDDAPPVEIANLLWSLLAEGRGLADEDLLAEAREALATAPGLGDGIARGLNEGIARGVQALPEGVRRAIEDAVPGGAFIPRPASRLDHRLREGLDEALVTGRLQRAPDGRIHRLRTRWPSTYRR
;
A
#
# COMPACT_ATOMS: atom_id res chain seq x y z
N MET A 1 -68.84 16.10 38.44
CA MET A 1 -67.46 15.74 38.05
C MET A 1 -67.57 15.02 36.72
N GLU A 2 -67.37 15.64 35.55
CA GLU A 2 -67.34 14.83 34.31
C GLU A 2 -66.76 15.50 33.06
N THR A 3 -66.90 16.81 32.85
CA THR A 3 -66.40 17.44 31.62
C THR A 3 -64.89 17.76 31.65
N TRP A 4 -64.37 18.19 32.79
CA TRP A 4 -62.95 18.55 32.93
C TRP A 4 -62.01 17.34 32.87
N ILE A 5 -62.44 16.18 33.38
CA ILE A 5 -61.65 14.93 33.33
C ILE A 5 -61.55 14.41 31.89
N VAL A 6 -62.67 14.45 31.14
CA VAL A 6 -62.69 14.08 29.72
C VAL A 6 -61.78 15.01 28.90
N LEU A 7 -61.81 16.32 29.17
CA LEU A 7 -60.95 17.29 28.50
C LEU A 7 -59.46 17.01 28.74
N VAL A 8 -59.07 16.72 30.00
CA VAL A 8 -57.68 16.38 30.35
C VAL A 8 -57.24 15.07 29.69
N MET A 9 -58.11 14.05 29.66
CA MET A 9 -57.82 12.79 28.95
C MET A 9 -57.64 13.00 27.45
N VAL A 10 -58.50 13.80 26.81
CA VAL A 10 -58.38 14.12 25.38
C VAL A 10 -57.09 14.86 25.09
N LEU A 11 -56.72 15.86 25.92
CA LEU A 11 -55.46 16.59 25.78
C LEU A 11 -54.24 15.67 25.97
N ALA A 12 -54.28 14.75 26.93
CA ALA A 12 -53.22 13.76 27.13
C ALA A 12 -53.07 12.82 25.93
N VAL A 13 -54.17 12.32 25.38
CA VAL A 13 -54.17 11.46 24.17
C VAL A 13 -53.62 12.23 22.97
N VAL A 14 -54.04 13.48 22.75
CA VAL A 14 -53.54 14.32 21.66
C VAL A 14 -52.05 14.60 21.81
N ALA A 15 -51.57 14.91 23.02
CA ALA A 15 -50.15 15.12 23.30
C ALA A 15 -49.31 13.85 23.04
N VAL A 16 -49.82 12.68 23.46
CA VAL A 16 -49.18 11.39 23.18
C VAL A 16 -49.14 11.13 21.66
N LEU A 17 -50.26 11.26 20.95
CA LEU A 17 -50.33 11.05 19.50
C LEU A 17 -49.43 12.02 18.72
N ALA A 18 -49.39 13.30 19.13
CA ALA A 18 -48.49 14.30 18.55
C ALA A 18 -47.02 13.96 18.83
N GLY A 19 -46.68 13.48 20.02
CA GLY A 19 -45.34 12.99 20.37
C GLY A 19 -44.91 11.77 19.52
N TRP A 20 -45.82 10.81 19.32
CA TRP A 20 -45.59 9.66 18.44
C TRP A 20 -45.44 10.06 16.97
N ALA A 21 -46.25 11.01 16.48
CA ALA A 21 -46.13 11.55 15.13
C ALA A 21 -44.81 12.33 14.94
N GLY A 22 -44.39 13.10 15.94
CA GLY A 22 -43.09 13.79 15.97
C GLY A 22 -41.91 12.81 15.94
N LEU A 23 -41.97 11.74 16.73
CA LEU A 23 -40.94 10.69 16.73
C LEU A 23 -40.93 9.90 15.42
N ALA A 24 -42.09 9.61 14.85
CA ALA A 24 -42.22 8.91 13.56
C ALA A 24 -41.68 9.76 12.40
N THR A 25 -41.93 11.07 12.39
CA THR A 25 -41.38 11.99 11.39
C THR A 25 -39.87 12.16 11.54
N ALA A 26 -39.35 12.28 12.76
CA ALA A 26 -37.91 12.31 13.00
C ALA A 26 -37.21 11.01 12.55
N ARG A 27 -37.82 9.85 12.85
CA ARG A 27 -37.32 8.54 12.38
C ARG A 27 -37.36 8.41 10.86
N ARG A 28 -38.41 8.92 10.21
CA ARG A 28 -38.52 8.95 8.73
C ARG A 28 -37.44 9.82 8.10
N ARG A 29 -37.24 11.06 8.59
CA ARG A 29 -36.17 11.95 8.11
C ARG A 29 -34.78 11.33 8.30
N GLY A 30 -34.52 10.71 9.45
CA GLY A 30 -33.26 10.01 9.70
C GLY A 30 -33.06 8.78 8.82
N LEU A 31 -34.14 8.10 8.40
CA LEU A 31 -34.07 7.01 7.44
C LEU A 31 -33.84 7.51 6.02
N GLU A 32 -34.50 8.60 5.62
CA GLU A 32 -34.31 9.25 4.32
C GLU A 32 -32.86 9.73 4.15
N ALA A 33 -32.31 10.43 5.14
CA ALA A 33 -30.91 10.88 5.10
C ALA A 33 -29.91 9.71 4.96
N ARG A 34 -30.16 8.60 5.66
CA ARG A 34 -29.32 7.39 5.55
C ARG A 34 -29.46 6.72 4.18
N ARG A 35 -30.65 6.72 3.59
CA ARG A 35 -30.88 6.23 2.22
C ARG A 35 -30.23 7.13 1.18
N ASP A 36 -30.28 8.44 1.36
CA ASP A 36 -29.63 9.40 0.47
C ASP A 36 -28.11 9.16 0.46
N ARG A 37 -27.51 8.96 1.64
CA ARG A 37 -26.10 8.61 1.77
C ARG A 37 -25.77 7.25 1.17
N TRP A 38 -26.65 6.25 1.32
CA TRP A 38 -26.50 4.96 0.65
C TRP A 38 -26.45 5.13 -0.88
N ARG A 39 -27.38 5.89 -1.48
CA ARG A 39 -27.38 6.17 -2.92
C ARG A 39 -26.13 6.90 -3.38
N GLU A 40 -25.62 7.84 -2.58
CA GLU A 40 -24.38 8.53 -2.90
C GLU A 40 -23.19 7.55 -2.97
N LEU A 41 -23.10 6.64 -2.01
CA LEU A 41 -22.06 5.60 -1.96
C LEU A 41 -22.22 4.59 -3.11
N GLU A 42 -23.43 4.17 -3.44
CA GLU A 42 -23.72 3.35 -4.62
C GLU A 42 -23.27 4.06 -5.90
N GLY A 43 -23.63 5.34 -6.07
CA GLY A 43 -23.20 6.15 -7.21
C GLY A 43 -21.68 6.26 -7.32
N ARG A 44 -20.95 6.36 -6.20
CA ARG A 44 -19.48 6.30 -6.18
C ARG A 44 -18.97 4.93 -6.64
N PHE A 45 -19.51 3.84 -6.11
CA PHE A 45 -19.13 2.48 -6.50
C PHE A 45 -19.37 2.23 -7.99
N ASP A 46 -20.55 2.62 -8.48
CA ASP A 46 -20.96 2.43 -9.86
C ASP A 46 -20.11 3.27 -10.81
N ARG A 47 -19.67 4.48 -10.41
CA ARG A 47 -18.69 5.26 -11.20
C ARG A 47 -17.37 4.52 -11.40
N VAL A 48 -16.83 3.88 -10.37
CA VAL A 48 -15.60 3.10 -10.50
C VAL A 48 -15.84 1.83 -11.32
N THR A 49 -16.98 1.16 -11.10
CA THR A 49 -17.35 -0.04 -11.87
C THR A 49 -17.56 0.29 -13.35
N LEU A 50 -18.22 1.40 -13.68
CA LEU A 50 -18.38 1.89 -15.05
C LEU A 50 -17.05 2.34 -15.67
N ALA A 51 -16.12 2.87 -14.87
CA ALA A 51 -14.76 3.15 -15.35
C ALA A 51 -14.01 1.86 -15.69
N ALA A 52 -14.14 0.83 -14.84
CA ALA A 52 -13.60 -0.51 -15.06
C ALA A 52 -14.26 -1.25 -16.24
N GLU A 53 -15.57 -1.12 -16.42
CA GLU A 53 -16.28 -1.72 -17.57
C GLU A 53 -15.95 -1.01 -18.88
N ARG A 54 -15.82 0.33 -18.85
CA ARG A 54 -15.33 1.09 -20.01
C ARG A 54 -13.94 0.63 -20.40
N TYR A 55 -13.11 0.35 -19.40
CA TYR A 55 -11.81 -0.26 -19.60
C TYR A 55 -11.90 -1.63 -20.25
N ASP A 56 -12.79 -2.51 -19.78
CA ASP A 56 -12.96 -3.85 -20.34
C ASP A 56 -13.49 -3.83 -21.78
N ARG A 57 -14.35 -2.85 -22.13
CA ARG A 57 -14.98 -2.73 -23.46
C ARG A 57 -14.15 -1.94 -24.47
N ASP A 58 -13.50 -0.87 -24.02
CA ASP A 58 -12.66 0.00 -24.84
C ASP A 58 -11.45 0.53 -24.04
N PRO A 59 -10.37 -0.28 -23.97
CA PRO A 59 -9.13 0.12 -23.31
C PRO A 59 -8.49 1.37 -23.90
N GLY A 60 -8.87 1.77 -25.13
CA GLY A 60 -8.38 2.98 -25.79
C GLY A 60 -8.98 4.27 -25.23
N GLN A 61 -10.15 4.19 -24.59
CA GLN A 61 -10.87 5.34 -24.04
C GLN A 61 -10.84 5.44 -22.50
N ALA A 62 -10.45 4.37 -21.80
CA ALA A 62 -10.74 4.24 -20.38
C ALA A 62 -9.75 4.90 -19.41
N LEU A 63 -8.55 5.25 -19.85
CA LEU A 63 -7.64 6.17 -19.19
C LEU A 63 -6.97 6.95 -20.32
N ALA A 64 -6.39 8.12 -20.07
CA ALA A 64 -5.78 8.95 -21.11
C ALA A 64 -4.47 8.36 -21.71
N ALA A 65 -4.43 7.06 -22.07
CA ALA A 65 -3.45 6.37 -22.93
C ALA A 65 -3.84 4.87 -23.18
N PRO A 66 -3.39 4.24 -24.28
CA PRO A 66 -4.25 3.33 -25.08
C PRO A 66 -3.97 1.81 -24.99
N GLY A 67 -5.02 0.99 -25.10
CA GLY A 67 -5.10 -0.19 -26.00
C GLY A 67 -4.40 -1.52 -25.66
N TRP A 68 -3.37 -1.58 -24.81
CA TRP A 68 -2.64 -2.85 -24.52
C TRP A 68 -2.92 -3.40 -23.11
N LEU A 69 -3.84 -2.74 -22.42
CA LEU A 69 -4.36 -3.06 -21.10
C LEU A 69 -5.31 -4.28 -21.22
N ASP A 70 -4.79 -5.37 -21.78
CA ASP A 70 -5.44 -6.68 -21.81
C ASP A 70 -5.38 -7.30 -20.39
N ARG A 71 -6.26 -8.26 -20.10
CA ARG A 71 -6.34 -9.02 -18.83
C ARG A 71 -5.04 -9.76 -18.47
N SER A 72 -4.06 -9.74 -19.37
CA SER A 72 -2.69 -10.20 -19.14
C SER A 72 -1.88 -9.29 -18.21
N SER A 73 -2.24 -8.00 -18.05
CA SER A 73 -1.56 -7.07 -17.13
C SER A 73 -1.86 -7.38 -15.65
N PRO A 74 -0.83 -7.56 -14.78
CA PRO A 74 -1.08 -7.85 -13.37
C PRO A 74 -1.72 -6.72 -12.56
N VAL A 75 -1.50 -5.45 -12.93
CA VAL A 75 -2.20 -4.31 -12.29
C VAL A 75 -3.70 -4.49 -12.47
N VAL A 76 -4.08 -4.82 -13.69
CA VAL A 76 -5.47 -4.90 -14.13
C VAL A 76 -6.11 -6.12 -13.50
N ARG A 77 -5.41 -7.25 -13.43
CA ARG A 77 -5.87 -8.41 -12.68
C ARG A 77 -5.99 -8.14 -11.19
N GLY A 78 -5.02 -7.45 -10.58
CA GLY A 78 -5.04 -7.07 -9.17
C GLY A 78 -6.24 -6.16 -8.85
N PHE A 79 -6.49 -5.17 -9.72
CA PHE A 79 -7.66 -4.31 -9.65
C PHE A 79 -8.95 -5.09 -9.89
N SER A 80 -9.04 -5.90 -10.96
CA SER A 80 -10.21 -6.71 -11.30
C SER A 80 -10.56 -7.70 -10.19
N GLY A 81 -9.56 -8.33 -9.57
CA GLY A 81 -9.73 -9.20 -8.41
C GLY A 81 -10.19 -8.44 -7.17
N SER A 82 -9.75 -7.19 -7.00
CA SER A 82 -10.24 -6.30 -5.93
C SER A 82 -11.68 -5.85 -6.18
N LEU A 83 -12.02 -5.49 -7.42
CA LEU A 83 -13.37 -5.12 -7.85
C LEU A 83 -14.34 -6.30 -7.73
N THR A 84 -13.95 -7.50 -8.18
CA THR A 84 -14.77 -8.72 -8.07
C THR A 84 -15.08 -9.05 -6.60
N ARG A 85 -14.06 -8.96 -5.72
CA ARG A 85 -14.25 -9.10 -4.27
C ARG A 85 -15.20 -8.03 -3.73
N ALA A 86 -15.02 -6.78 -4.12
CA ALA A 86 -15.87 -5.70 -3.65
C ALA A 86 -17.33 -5.80 -4.14
N VAL A 87 -17.57 -6.26 -5.38
CA VAL A 87 -18.92 -6.54 -5.89
C VAL A 87 -19.58 -7.63 -5.04
N ARG A 88 -18.83 -8.69 -4.71
CA ARG A 88 -19.31 -9.76 -3.83
C ARG A 88 -19.60 -9.24 -2.42
N ASP A 89 -18.66 -8.51 -1.81
CA ASP A 89 -18.79 -7.94 -0.46
C ASP A 89 -19.99 -6.96 -0.41
N ARG A 90 -20.23 -6.20 -1.49
CA ARG A 90 -21.37 -5.29 -1.61
C ARG A 90 -22.68 -6.05 -1.63
N ALA A 91 -22.77 -7.10 -2.45
CA ALA A 91 -23.95 -7.96 -2.50
C ALA A 91 -24.21 -8.70 -1.18
N GLU A 92 -23.16 -9.06 -0.43
CA GLU A 92 -23.27 -9.62 0.93
C GLU A 92 -23.78 -8.57 1.92
N LEU A 93 -23.27 -7.34 1.86
CA LEU A 93 -23.74 -6.23 2.70
C LEU A 93 -25.21 -5.90 2.42
N GLU A 94 -25.59 -5.73 1.15
CA GLU A 94 -26.99 -5.49 0.74
C GLU A 94 -27.95 -6.55 1.29
N ARG A 95 -27.53 -7.83 1.32
CA ARG A 95 -28.31 -8.94 1.88
C ARG A 95 -28.42 -8.89 3.40
N ALA A 96 -27.43 -8.33 4.09
CA ALA A 96 -27.41 -8.22 5.55
C ALA A 96 -28.23 -7.01 6.06
N VAL A 97 -28.41 -5.97 5.24
CA VAL A 97 -29.17 -4.78 5.62
C VAL A 97 -30.67 -5.11 5.75
N ALA A 98 -31.27 -4.64 6.84
CA ALA A 98 -32.69 -4.86 7.09
C ALA A 98 -33.57 -4.22 5.99
N PRO A 99 -34.67 -4.89 5.58
CA PRO A 99 -35.59 -4.32 4.60
C PRO A 99 -36.37 -3.14 5.19
N ALA A 100 -36.75 -2.22 4.31
CA ALA A 100 -37.59 -1.07 4.63
C ALA A 100 -38.95 -1.48 5.23
N PRO A 101 -39.40 -0.84 6.32
CA PRO A 101 -40.74 -1.10 6.86
C PRO A 101 -41.82 -0.77 5.82
N GLY A 102 -42.76 -1.70 5.61
CA GLY A 102 -43.90 -1.53 4.69
C GLY A 102 -43.64 -1.90 3.22
N ARG A 103 -42.41 -2.27 2.84
CA ARG A 103 -42.10 -2.79 1.49
C ARG A 103 -41.65 -4.25 1.56
N ARG A 104 -42.62 -5.17 1.65
CA ARG A 104 -42.39 -6.63 1.51
C ARG A 104 -42.54 -7.14 0.08
N GLY A 105 -42.73 -6.25 -0.90
CA GLY A 105 -42.89 -6.59 -2.31
C GLY A 105 -41.57 -6.58 -3.08
N ARG A 106 -41.39 -7.58 -3.95
CA ARG A 106 -40.31 -7.68 -4.93
C ARG A 106 -40.63 -6.75 -6.13
N ASP A 107 -40.82 -5.45 -5.88
CA ASP A 107 -40.95 -4.47 -6.97
C ASP A 107 -39.58 -4.32 -7.61
N ALA A 108 -39.35 -5.07 -8.69
CA ALA A 108 -38.05 -5.18 -9.36
C ALA A 108 -37.51 -3.84 -9.90
N THR A 109 -38.37 -2.83 -10.04
CA THR A 109 -38.06 -1.51 -10.60
C THR A 109 -37.71 -0.44 -9.56
N ALA A 110 -37.88 -0.70 -8.27
CA ALA A 110 -37.57 0.31 -7.23
C ALA A 110 -36.07 0.37 -6.95
N ASP A 111 -35.49 1.58 -6.91
CA ASP A 111 -34.12 1.84 -6.46
C ASP A 111 -33.74 1.04 -5.19
N THR A 112 -32.52 0.47 -5.15
CA THR A 112 -32.04 -0.43 -4.09
C THR A 112 -32.14 0.23 -2.72
N ALA A 113 -31.69 1.48 -2.60
CA ALA A 113 -31.75 2.25 -1.35
C ALA A 113 -33.18 2.41 -0.81
N ALA A 114 -34.19 2.46 -1.69
CA ALA A 114 -35.60 2.59 -1.28
C ALA A 114 -36.15 1.31 -0.61
N ARG A 115 -35.52 0.16 -0.85
CA ARG A 115 -35.90 -1.14 -0.28
C ARG A 115 -35.20 -1.44 1.05
N LEU A 116 -34.19 -0.66 1.40
CA LEU A 116 -33.34 -0.89 2.58
C LEU A 116 -33.70 0.06 3.73
N ALA A 117 -33.32 -0.37 4.94
CA ALA A 117 -33.31 0.45 6.14
C ALA A 117 -31.89 0.49 6.76
N PRO A 118 -30.92 1.15 6.07
CA PRO A 118 -29.52 1.10 6.46
C PRO A 118 -29.29 1.76 7.82
N THR A 119 -28.48 1.12 8.66
CA THR A 119 -27.93 1.68 9.90
C THR A 119 -26.67 2.51 9.61
N GLU A 120 -26.20 3.30 10.58
CA GLU A 120 -24.91 3.99 10.46
C GLU A 120 -23.74 3.01 10.30
N GLN A 121 -23.86 1.81 10.88
CA GLN A 121 -22.85 0.75 10.73
C GLN A 121 -22.83 0.22 9.29
N ASP A 122 -23.99 0.02 8.68
CA ASP A 122 -24.09 -0.43 7.28
C ASP A 122 -23.51 0.63 6.32
N LEU A 123 -23.78 1.91 6.58
CA LEU A 123 -23.22 3.01 5.83
C LEU A 123 -21.70 3.08 5.96
N ALA A 124 -21.16 2.90 7.17
CA ALA A 124 -19.72 2.87 7.39
C ALA A 124 -19.06 1.66 6.68
N ALA A 125 -19.72 0.50 6.67
CA ALA A 125 -19.25 -0.68 5.96
C ALA A 125 -19.24 -0.47 4.44
N LEU A 126 -20.32 0.10 3.89
CA LEU A 126 -20.41 0.43 2.46
C LEU A 126 -19.37 1.50 2.08
N GLU A 127 -19.22 2.54 2.89
CA GLU A 127 -18.25 3.61 2.67
C GLU A 127 -16.83 3.05 2.61
N LEU A 128 -16.46 2.17 3.55
CA LEU A 128 -15.17 1.51 3.53
C LEU A 128 -14.95 0.67 2.26
N LEU A 129 -15.98 -0.06 1.83
CA LEU A 129 -15.92 -0.87 0.61
C LEU A 129 -15.69 0.02 -0.62
N VAL A 130 -16.43 1.12 -0.73
CA VAL A 130 -16.27 2.12 -1.79
C VAL A 130 -14.86 2.71 -1.78
N GLU A 131 -14.37 3.13 -0.62
CA GLU A 131 -13.02 3.70 -0.49
C GLU A 131 -11.93 2.70 -0.90
N ARG A 132 -12.06 1.41 -0.55
CA ARG A 132 -11.12 0.37 -0.96
C ARG A 132 -11.08 0.19 -2.48
N VAL A 133 -12.23 0.25 -3.15
CA VAL A 133 -12.32 0.14 -4.61
C VAL A 133 -11.77 1.39 -5.30
N GLU A 134 -12.10 2.58 -4.79
CA GLU A 134 -11.54 3.83 -5.30
C GLU A 134 -10.01 3.90 -5.11
N ASP A 135 -9.50 3.41 -3.97
CA ASP A 135 -8.07 3.28 -3.72
C ASP A 135 -7.43 2.33 -4.73
N ALA A 136 -8.00 1.13 -4.92
CA ALA A 136 -7.47 0.16 -5.87
C ALA A 136 -7.47 0.70 -7.30
N TYR A 137 -8.51 1.44 -7.70
CA TYR A 137 -8.57 2.12 -8.99
C TYR A 137 -7.47 3.19 -9.12
N ARG A 138 -7.29 4.03 -8.09
CA ARG A 138 -6.25 5.08 -8.08
C ARG A 138 -4.84 4.50 -8.11
N ASP A 139 -4.60 3.40 -7.39
CA ASP A 139 -3.32 2.72 -7.38
C ASP A 139 -3.03 2.10 -8.76
N ALA A 140 -4.05 1.52 -9.41
CA ALA A 140 -3.95 0.99 -10.76
C ALA A 140 -3.71 2.08 -11.81
N ASP A 141 -4.48 3.18 -11.77
CA ASP A 141 -4.29 4.34 -12.65
C ASP A 141 -2.90 4.95 -12.47
N ARG A 142 -2.43 5.11 -11.22
CA ARG A 142 -1.06 5.55 -10.93
C ARG A 142 -0.05 4.62 -11.57
N ALA A 143 -0.16 3.31 -11.35
CA ALA A 143 0.76 2.32 -11.93
C ALA A 143 0.86 2.46 -13.45
N VAL A 144 -0.29 2.53 -14.12
CA VAL A 144 -0.40 2.63 -15.59
C VAL A 144 0.24 3.92 -16.11
N ARG A 145 -0.11 5.08 -15.54
CA ARG A 145 0.45 6.38 -15.98
C ARG A 145 1.96 6.44 -15.81
N SER A 146 2.43 5.86 -14.72
CA SER A 146 3.76 6.12 -14.22
C SER A 146 4.86 5.34 -14.94
N ALA A 147 4.48 4.28 -15.65
CA ALA A 147 5.37 3.56 -16.53
C ALA A 147 5.44 4.14 -17.96
N GLY A 148 4.89 5.35 -18.20
CA GLY A 148 5.14 6.12 -19.43
C GLY A 148 4.59 5.53 -20.73
N TRP A 149 3.47 4.80 -20.66
CA TRP A 149 2.90 4.08 -21.80
C TRP A 149 2.09 5.03 -22.68
N SER A 150 2.75 5.77 -23.56
CA SER A 150 2.14 6.84 -24.35
C SER A 150 1.47 6.39 -25.66
N ALA A 151 1.74 5.17 -26.16
CA ALA A 151 1.15 4.68 -27.43
C ALA A 151 1.12 3.14 -27.54
N PRO A 152 0.23 2.55 -28.37
CA PRO A 152 0.29 1.13 -28.69
C PRO A 152 1.57 0.83 -29.49
N GLY A 153 2.33 -0.18 -29.07
CA GLY A 153 3.48 -0.67 -29.84
C GLY A 153 4.82 0.05 -29.63
N VAL A 154 4.87 1.14 -28.87
CA VAL A 154 6.15 1.78 -28.46
C VAL A 154 6.39 1.48 -26.99
N LEU A 155 6.95 0.30 -26.73
CA LEU A 155 7.51 -0.06 -25.43
C LEU A 155 8.81 0.72 -25.24
N ALA A 156 8.71 1.92 -24.67
CA ALA A 156 9.86 2.63 -24.11
C ALA A 156 10.14 2.19 -22.65
N VAL A 157 9.56 1.06 -22.20
CA VAL A 157 9.84 0.48 -20.89
C VAL A 157 10.90 -0.61 -21.07
N PRO A 158 12.11 -0.44 -20.54
CA PRO A 158 13.21 -1.40 -20.74
C PRO A 158 13.01 -2.75 -20.03
N HIS A 159 11.90 -2.97 -19.31
CA HIS A 159 11.74 -4.05 -18.34
C HIS A 159 10.38 -4.75 -18.48
N HIS A 160 10.24 -5.63 -19.48
CA HIS A 160 9.01 -6.36 -19.86
C HIS A 160 8.46 -7.34 -18.79
N GLN A 161 9.08 -7.42 -17.60
CA GLN A 161 8.76 -8.38 -16.54
C GLN A 161 7.99 -7.76 -15.37
N PHE A 162 8.09 -6.43 -15.19
CA PHE A 162 7.54 -5.74 -14.02
C PHE A 162 6.87 -4.43 -14.40
N LEU A 163 6.01 -3.98 -13.50
CA LEU A 163 5.54 -2.61 -13.50
C LEU A 163 6.57 -1.76 -12.78
N LEU A 164 7.21 -0.86 -13.51
CA LEU A 164 8.26 -0.04 -12.93
C LEU A 164 7.64 1.07 -12.08
N ASP A 165 8.04 1.08 -10.83
CA ASP A 165 7.80 2.19 -9.93
C ASP A 165 8.51 3.45 -10.47
N PRO A 166 7.87 4.63 -10.46
CA PRO A 166 8.50 5.89 -10.89
C PRO A 166 9.75 6.26 -10.12
N ARG A 167 9.89 5.69 -8.92
CA ARG A 167 11.04 5.86 -8.04
C ARG A 167 12.16 4.86 -8.36
N TRP A 168 12.05 4.10 -9.45
CA TRP A 168 13.14 3.27 -9.94
C TRP A 168 14.42 4.10 -10.16
N GLY A 169 15.51 3.67 -9.52
CA GLY A 169 16.79 4.37 -9.53
C GLY A 169 16.78 5.73 -8.83
N ARG A 170 15.71 6.08 -8.09
CA ARG A 170 15.65 7.33 -7.31
C ARG A 170 16.09 7.10 -5.87
N PRO A 171 16.66 8.12 -5.19
CA PRO A 171 16.99 8.04 -3.77
C PRO A 171 15.76 7.71 -2.90
N ALA A 172 15.96 6.86 -1.89
CA ALA A 172 14.92 6.44 -0.95
C ALA A 172 14.60 7.55 0.06
N VAL A 173 13.87 8.57 -0.39
CA VAL A 173 13.48 9.76 0.38
C VAL A 173 12.04 9.64 0.85
N LEU A 174 11.75 10.09 2.07
CA LEU A 174 10.38 10.14 2.58
C LEU A 174 9.72 11.48 2.23
N PRO A 175 8.45 11.48 1.81
CA PRO A 175 7.74 12.71 1.51
C PRO A 175 7.48 13.52 2.79
N ARG A 176 7.18 14.80 2.62
CA ARG A 176 6.65 15.63 3.72
C ARG A 176 5.19 15.25 3.98
N LEU A 177 4.81 15.21 5.25
CA LEU A 177 3.43 14.96 5.67
C LEU A 177 2.65 16.28 5.86
N GLY A 178 3.30 17.30 6.42
CA GLY A 178 2.70 18.60 6.70
C GLY A 178 1.75 18.57 7.91
N SER A 179 0.87 19.57 7.98
CA SER A 179 -0.11 19.70 9.06
C SER A 179 -1.26 18.68 8.91
N LEU A 180 -1.62 18.03 10.02
CA LEU A 180 -2.67 17.01 10.03
C LEU A 180 -3.94 17.52 10.71
N HIS A 181 -4.95 17.81 9.89
CA HIS A 181 -6.30 18.11 10.35
C HIS A 181 -7.07 16.81 10.67
N PRO A 182 -7.88 16.75 11.75
CA PRO A 182 -8.61 15.54 12.13
C PRO A 182 -9.48 14.93 11.02
N ARG A 183 -10.07 15.77 10.16
CA ARG A 183 -10.95 15.35 9.06
C ARG A 183 -10.21 14.71 7.89
N ASP A 184 -8.93 15.01 7.72
CA ASP A 184 -8.15 14.59 6.54
C ASP A 184 -6.97 13.67 6.91
N ALA A 185 -6.83 13.30 8.19
CA ALA A 185 -5.69 12.55 8.69
C ALA A 185 -5.47 11.23 7.90
N ASP A 186 -6.53 10.47 7.64
CA ASP A 186 -6.44 9.20 6.91
C ASP A 186 -6.01 9.42 5.46
N ARG A 187 -6.53 10.48 4.81
CA ARG A 187 -6.15 10.86 3.44
C ARG A 187 -4.68 11.28 3.36
N SER A 188 -4.23 12.14 4.28
CA SER A 188 -2.84 12.64 4.29
C SER A 188 -1.83 11.54 4.62
N VAL A 189 -2.15 10.67 5.59
CA VAL A 189 -1.30 9.51 5.91
C VAL A 189 -1.27 8.52 4.75
N LYS A 190 -2.41 8.26 4.08
CA LYS A 190 -2.40 7.45 2.85
C LYS A 190 -1.53 8.08 1.77
N ALA A 191 -1.66 9.38 1.51
CA ALA A 191 -0.85 10.05 0.49
C ALA A 191 0.65 9.97 0.80
N PHE A 192 1.03 10.08 2.08
CA PHE A 192 2.40 9.85 2.53
C PHE A 192 2.87 8.41 2.22
N LEU A 193 2.06 7.41 2.61
CA LEU A 193 2.39 5.99 2.42
C LEU A 193 2.43 5.62 0.92
N ASP A 194 1.54 6.18 0.10
CA ASP A 194 1.50 6.04 -1.35
C ASP A 194 2.77 6.54 -2.04
N CYS A 195 3.45 7.52 -1.44
CA CYS A 195 4.71 8.04 -1.95
C CYS A 195 5.94 7.35 -1.32
N ALA A 196 5.75 6.57 -0.25
CA ALA A 196 6.84 5.97 0.53
C ALA A 196 6.90 4.44 0.47
N TYR A 197 5.84 3.75 0.04
CA TYR A 197 5.81 2.29 -0.04
C TYR A 197 6.88 1.77 -1.02
N PRO A 198 7.45 0.58 -0.82
CA PRO A 198 7.33 -0.22 0.39
C PRO A 198 8.07 0.41 1.57
N LEU A 199 7.48 0.30 2.76
CA LEU A 199 8.06 0.84 3.99
C LEU A 199 7.73 -0.07 5.18
N ARG A 200 8.71 -0.40 6.02
CA ARG A 200 8.44 -1.15 7.27
C ARG A 200 7.45 -0.40 8.14
N ARG A 201 6.51 -1.11 8.77
CA ARG A 201 5.49 -0.48 9.63
C ARG A 201 6.10 0.42 10.70
N ASP A 202 7.15 -0.05 11.39
CA ASP A 202 7.80 0.73 12.45
C ASP A 202 8.49 1.98 11.91
N ARG A 203 9.08 1.88 10.71
CA ARG A 203 9.70 3.01 10.04
C ARG A 203 8.66 4.03 9.58
N ALA A 204 7.52 3.57 9.06
CA ALA A 204 6.38 4.41 8.72
C ALA A 204 5.83 5.14 9.97
N ALA A 205 5.60 4.42 11.06
CA ALA A 205 5.14 4.99 12.32
C ALA A 205 6.12 6.02 12.90
N LYS A 206 7.43 5.75 12.84
CA LYS A 206 8.47 6.71 13.24
C LYS A 206 8.44 7.95 12.34
N ALA A 207 8.45 7.78 11.02
CA ALA A 207 8.46 8.89 10.07
C ALA A 207 7.22 9.78 10.20
N LEU A 208 6.04 9.19 10.37
CA LEU A 208 4.79 9.93 10.58
C LEU A 208 4.82 10.76 11.86
N ARG A 209 5.36 10.21 12.96
CA ARG A 209 5.51 10.96 14.22
C ARG A 209 6.48 12.13 14.09
N GLU A 210 7.59 11.93 13.40
CA GLU A 210 8.63 12.96 13.20
C GLU A 210 8.20 14.05 12.21
N ARG A 211 7.29 13.75 11.28
CA ARG A 211 6.88 14.66 10.18
C ARG A 211 5.51 15.29 10.38
N ALA A 212 4.77 14.88 11.40
CA ALA A 212 3.47 15.43 11.72
C ALA A 212 3.63 16.75 12.49
N GLU A 213 3.13 17.83 11.93
CA GLU A 213 3.22 19.16 12.55
C GLU A 213 1.95 19.52 13.34
N GLY A 214 2.13 20.06 14.54
CA GLY A 214 1.06 20.62 15.39
C GLY A 214 0.61 19.72 16.56
N PRO A 215 -0.21 20.28 17.48
CA PRO A 215 -0.63 19.59 18.70
C PRO A 215 -1.47 18.35 18.39
N GLY A 216 -1.07 17.22 18.97
CA GLY A 216 -1.72 15.91 18.78
C GLY A 216 -1.58 15.31 17.37
N ALA A 217 -0.80 15.92 16.48
CA ALA A 217 -0.67 15.46 15.10
C ALA A 217 -0.03 14.07 15.00
N ALA A 218 1.00 13.80 15.80
CA ALA A 218 1.65 12.49 15.88
C ALA A 218 0.67 11.36 16.28
N HIS A 219 -0.18 11.61 17.29
CA HIS A 219 -1.21 10.65 17.71
C HIS A 219 -2.25 10.44 16.61
N ARG A 220 -2.69 11.52 15.94
CA ARG A 220 -3.61 11.42 14.79
C ARG A 220 -3.00 10.61 13.65
N ALA A 221 -1.73 10.83 13.34
CA ALA A 221 -1.00 10.12 12.28
C ALA A 221 -0.91 8.62 12.58
N GLN A 222 -0.57 8.26 13.83
CA GLN A 222 -0.54 6.88 14.28
C GLN A 222 -1.91 6.21 14.18
N ARG A 223 -2.96 6.88 14.68
CA ARG A 223 -4.34 6.36 14.61
C ARG A 223 -4.81 6.17 13.17
N ALA A 224 -4.44 7.09 12.27
CA ALA A 224 -4.73 6.98 10.85
C ALA A 224 -4.00 5.80 10.19
N LEU A 225 -2.71 5.60 10.48
CA LEU A 225 -1.96 4.42 10.04
C LEU A 225 -2.63 3.12 10.52
N ASP A 226 -2.98 3.05 11.81
CA ASP A 226 -3.61 1.86 12.38
C ASP A 226 -4.98 1.58 11.74
N ARG A 227 -5.78 2.63 11.46
CA ARG A 227 -7.04 2.50 10.71
C ARG A 227 -6.82 2.01 9.29
N LEU A 228 -5.85 2.57 8.55
CA LEU A 228 -5.57 2.14 7.17
C LEU A 228 -5.18 0.66 7.09
N VAL A 229 -4.45 0.14 8.09
CA VAL A 229 -4.12 -1.28 8.16
C VAL A 229 -5.32 -2.11 8.61
N ALA A 230 -6.03 -1.71 9.67
CA ALA A 230 -7.18 -2.45 10.20
C ALA A 230 -8.33 -2.57 9.19
N THR A 231 -8.47 -1.57 8.33
CA THR A 231 -9.50 -1.53 7.27
C THR A 231 -9.04 -2.21 5.96
N GLY A 232 -7.84 -2.77 5.92
CA GLY A 232 -7.31 -3.45 4.74
C GLY A 232 -7.08 -2.53 3.55
N ARG A 233 -6.86 -1.22 3.79
CA ARG A 233 -6.42 -0.26 2.76
C ARG A 233 -4.91 -0.35 2.51
N TYR A 234 -4.16 -0.72 3.55
CA TYR A 234 -2.78 -1.19 3.44
C TYR A 234 -2.68 -2.62 3.98
N THR A 235 -1.83 -3.40 3.33
CA THR A 235 -1.48 -4.75 3.76
C THR A 235 -0.01 -4.80 4.11
N THR A 236 0.36 -5.79 4.93
CA THR A 236 1.75 -6.06 5.27
C THR A 236 2.17 -7.33 4.54
N ASP A 237 3.29 -7.31 3.84
CA ASP A 237 3.84 -8.51 3.23
C ASP A 237 4.45 -9.47 4.27
N ARG A 238 4.91 -10.64 3.80
CA ARG A 238 5.56 -11.65 4.66
C ARG A 238 6.82 -11.15 5.38
N HIS A 239 7.39 -10.02 4.93
CA HIS A 239 8.63 -9.44 5.43
C HIS A 239 8.39 -8.21 6.33
N GLY A 240 7.12 -7.86 6.60
CA GLY A 240 6.75 -6.76 7.49
C GLY A 240 6.65 -5.38 6.81
N PHE A 241 6.61 -5.32 5.47
CA PHE A 241 6.52 -4.06 4.72
C PHE A 241 5.10 -3.73 4.31
N LEU A 242 4.75 -2.45 4.45
CA LEU A 242 3.46 -1.91 4.07
C LEU A 242 3.39 -1.69 2.56
N TRP A 243 2.30 -2.20 1.97
CA TRP A 243 1.93 -2.04 0.57
C TRP A 243 0.47 -1.60 0.46
N PRO A 244 0.10 -0.78 -0.54
CA PRO A 244 -1.30 -0.61 -0.89
C PRO A 244 -1.96 -1.98 -1.08
N ALA A 245 -3.18 -2.16 -0.59
CA ALA A 245 -3.85 -3.47 -0.62
C ALA A 245 -4.14 -4.00 -2.03
N SER A 246 -4.06 -3.13 -3.03
CA SER A 246 -4.21 -3.43 -4.45
C SER A 246 -2.94 -3.96 -5.10
N THR A 247 -1.78 -3.80 -4.45
CA THR A 247 -0.48 -4.15 -5.01
C THR A 247 -0.24 -5.66 -4.94
N VAL A 248 0.11 -6.25 -6.08
CA VAL A 248 0.66 -7.61 -6.14
C VAL A 248 2.19 -7.48 -6.15
N VAL A 249 2.80 -7.72 -5.00
CA VAL A 249 4.22 -7.43 -4.71
C VAL A 249 5.14 -8.12 -5.73
N GLU A 250 4.82 -9.34 -6.12
CA GLU A 250 5.58 -10.16 -7.07
C GLU A 250 5.63 -9.55 -8.47
N HIS A 251 4.72 -8.65 -8.82
CA HIS A 251 4.68 -8.02 -10.14
C HIS A 251 5.19 -6.57 -10.15
N TRP A 252 5.55 -6.06 -8.97
CA TRP A 252 6.01 -4.69 -8.81
C TRP A 252 7.55 -4.60 -8.90
N GLY A 253 8.01 -3.75 -9.81
CA GLY A 253 9.42 -3.42 -10.00
C GLY A 253 9.73 -2.12 -9.27
N VAL A 254 10.07 -2.21 -7.98
CA VAL A 254 10.59 -1.08 -7.21
C VAL A 254 12.06 -1.29 -6.91
N HIS A 255 12.88 -0.27 -7.17
CA HIS A 255 14.29 -0.26 -6.85
C HIS A 255 14.73 1.18 -6.55
N ARG A 256 14.88 1.54 -5.27
CA ARG A 256 15.40 2.83 -4.82
C ARG A 256 16.88 2.72 -4.46
N LEU A 257 17.54 3.87 -4.44
CA LEU A 257 18.93 4.02 -4.00
C LEU A 257 18.98 4.38 -2.52
N PHE A 258 19.82 3.68 -1.74
CA PHE A 258 19.89 3.79 -0.27
C PHE A 258 21.14 4.51 0.25
N GLY A 259 21.86 5.23 -0.62
CA GLY A 259 23.04 6.02 -0.28
C GLY A 259 22.75 7.51 0.01
N ARG A 260 23.76 8.38 -0.08
CA ARG A 260 23.74 9.84 -0.18
C ARG A 260 22.50 10.35 -0.92
N GLY A 261 21.73 11.16 -0.20
CA GLY A 261 20.47 11.71 -0.68
C GLY A 261 19.25 10.84 -0.33
N ALA A 262 19.43 9.62 0.17
CA ALA A 262 18.38 8.82 0.76
C ALA A 262 18.19 9.14 2.25
N GLU A 263 16.96 8.99 2.72
CA GLU A 263 16.59 9.08 4.14
C GLU A 263 16.35 7.70 4.78
N LEU A 264 16.26 6.67 3.94
CA LEU A 264 16.11 5.28 4.32
C LEU A 264 17.43 4.54 4.16
N SER A 265 17.67 3.59 5.05
CA SER A 265 18.83 2.71 5.00
C SER A 265 18.53 1.46 4.16
N LEU A 266 19.55 0.71 3.76
CA LEU A 266 19.36 -0.57 3.06
C LEU A 266 18.56 -1.59 3.91
N ASP A 267 18.61 -1.47 5.25
CA ASP A 267 17.79 -2.29 6.16
C ASP A 267 16.29 -2.01 6.03
N ASP A 268 15.93 -0.84 5.51
CA ASP A 268 14.55 -0.43 5.23
C ASP A 268 14.12 -0.81 3.79
N ALA A 269 14.97 -1.48 3.01
CA ALA A 269 14.61 -2.01 1.69
C ALA A 269 13.98 -3.40 1.86
N PRO A 270 12.78 -3.73 1.33
CA PRO A 270 12.29 -5.11 1.35
C PRO A 270 13.14 -6.02 0.46
N PRO A 271 13.15 -7.34 0.74
CA PRO A 271 13.86 -8.31 -0.09
C PRO A 271 13.51 -8.21 -1.58
N VAL A 272 12.25 -7.90 -1.94
CA VAL A 272 11.84 -7.74 -3.34
C VAL A 272 12.53 -6.55 -4.04
N GLU A 273 12.86 -5.50 -3.29
CA GLU A 273 13.56 -4.32 -3.81
C GLU A 273 15.05 -4.62 -4.06
N ILE A 274 15.63 -5.49 -3.22
CA ILE A 274 16.99 -6.03 -3.43
C ILE A 274 16.99 -7.04 -4.59
N ALA A 275 15.96 -7.88 -4.69
CA ALA A 275 15.78 -8.79 -5.83
C ALA A 275 15.71 -8.02 -7.16
N ASN A 276 15.03 -6.87 -7.18
CA ASN A 276 14.97 -5.99 -8.35
C ASN A 276 16.33 -5.34 -8.68
N LEU A 277 17.15 -5.00 -7.67
CA LEU A 277 18.53 -4.58 -7.87
C LEU A 277 19.35 -5.70 -8.55
N LEU A 278 19.36 -6.90 -7.98
CA LEU A 278 20.11 -8.04 -8.52
C LEU A 278 19.68 -8.35 -9.96
N TRP A 279 18.38 -8.30 -10.21
CA TRP A 279 17.83 -8.39 -11.55
C TRP A 279 18.39 -7.30 -12.46
N SER A 280 18.42 -6.04 -12.02
CA SER A 280 18.89 -4.90 -12.83
C SER A 280 20.35 -5.00 -13.28
N LEU A 281 21.20 -5.70 -12.52
CA LEU A 281 22.64 -5.89 -12.82
C LEU A 281 22.92 -6.91 -13.94
N LEU A 282 22.01 -7.85 -14.16
CA LEU A 282 22.20 -8.91 -15.14
C LEU A 282 21.71 -8.52 -16.54
N ALA A 283 22.57 -8.24 -17.52
CA ALA A 283 22.12 -8.04 -18.90
C ALA A 283 21.34 -9.26 -19.46
N GLU A 284 20.49 -9.04 -20.47
CA GLU A 284 19.75 -10.15 -21.08
C GLU A 284 20.70 -11.20 -21.67
N GLY A 285 20.50 -12.48 -21.32
CA GLY A 285 21.37 -13.57 -21.76
C GLY A 285 22.69 -13.70 -20.98
N ARG A 286 23.02 -12.75 -20.10
CA ARG A 286 24.16 -12.85 -19.17
C ARG A 286 23.78 -13.76 -17.99
N GLY A 287 24.70 -14.65 -17.61
CA GLY A 287 24.61 -15.44 -16.40
C GLY A 287 25.83 -15.26 -15.53
N LEU A 288 25.65 -15.13 -14.21
CA LEU A 288 26.73 -15.00 -13.24
C LEU A 288 26.62 -16.10 -12.18
N ALA A 289 27.75 -16.51 -11.61
CA ALA A 289 27.68 -17.30 -10.38
C ALA A 289 27.11 -16.44 -9.25
N ASP A 290 26.57 -17.07 -8.20
CA ASP A 290 25.98 -16.37 -7.05
C ASP A 290 26.95 -15.32 -6.48
N GLU A 291 28.17 -15.72 -6.17
CA GLU A 291 29.16 -14.84 -5.54
C GLU A 291 29.59 -13.67 -6.45
N ASP A 292 29.64 -13.88 -7.77
CA ASP A 292 29.94 -12.82 -8.74
C ASP A 292 28.80 -11.80 -8.79
N LEU A 293 27.55 -12.26 -8.82
CA LEU A 293 26.38 -11.39 -8.79
C LEU A 293 26.30 -10.59 -7.48
N LEU A 294 26.57 -11.24 -6.35
CA LEU A 294 26.63 -10.57 -5.05
C LEU A 294 27.76 -9.55 -5.00
N ALA A 295 28.93 -9.85 -5.59
CA ALA A 295 30.05 -8.90 -5.69
C ALA A 295 29.68 -7.67 -6.52
N GLU A 296 29.08 -7.83 -7.69
CA GLU A 296 28.60 -6.71 -8.51
C GLU A 296 27.53 -5.88 -7.77
N ALA A 297 26.65 -6.53 -7.00
CA ALA A 297 25.66 -5.84 -6.20
C ALA A 297 26.28 -5.01 -5.07
N ARG A 298 27.33 -5.52 -4.41
CA ARG A 298 28.10 -4.75 -3.42
C ARG A 298 28.73 -3.52 -4.07
N GLU A 299 29.33 -3.67 -5.25
CA GLU A 299 29.94 -2.56 -5.98
C GLU A 299 28.90 -1.52 -6.40
N ALA A 300 27.75 -1.94 -6.94
CA ALA A 300 26.65 -1.06 -7.30
C ALA A 300 26.10 -0.30 -6.08
N LEU A 301 25.99 -0.95 -4.92
CA LEU A 301 25.57 -0.31 -3.68
C LEU A 301 26.65 0.58 -3.08
N ALA A 302 27.94 0.26 -3.23
CA ALA A 302 29.05 1.09 -2.75
C ALA A 302 29.27 2.34 -3.61
N THR A 303 29.07 2.21 -4.92
CA THR A 303 29.16 3.30 -5.90
C THR A 303 27.89 4.14 -5.95
N ALA A 304 26.74 3.61 -5.51
CA ALA A 304 25.61 4.43 -5.10
C ALA A 304 26.15 5.38 -4.02
N PRO A 305 26.17 6.70 -4.28
CA PRO A 305 26.97 7.63 -3.49
C PRO A 305 26.59 7.42 -2.03
N GLY A 306 27.51 7.16 -1.10
CA GLY A 306 27.27 7.19 0.34
C GLY A 306 26.90 5.90 1.11
N LEU A 307 26.93 4.69 0.53
CA LEU A 307 26.60 3.48 1.31
C LEU A 307 27.79 2.90 2.12
N GLY A 308 29.04 3.28 1.84
CA GLY A 308 30.20 2.49 2.30
C GLY A 308 30.98 2.97 3.53
N ASP A 309 31.30 4.26 3.64
CA ASP A 309 32.59 4.59 4.26
C ASP A 309 32.59 5.59 5.41
N GLY A 310 31.56 6.41 5.59
CA GLY A 310 31.63 7.51 6.56
C GLY A 310 31.41 7.09 8.01
N ILE A 311 30.35 6.32 8.28
CA ILE A 311 29.86 6.11 9.64
C ILE A 311 30.58 4.96 10.34
N ALA A 312 30.71 3.79 9.70
CA ALA A 312 31.42 2.65 10.30
C ALA A 312 32.93 2.91 10.41
N ARG A 313 33.53 3.62 9.44
CA ARG A 313 34.93 4.04 9.53
C ARG A 313 35.10 5.13 10.59
N GLY A 314 34.24 6.15 10.63
CA GLY A 314 34.31 7.21 11.65
C GLY A 314 34.12 6.69 13.08
N LEU A 315 33.24 5.70 13.30
CA LEU A 315 33.08 5.02 14.58
C LEU A 315 34.25 4.11 14.92
N ASN A 316 34.72 3.27 13.98
CA ASN A 316 35.88 2.42 14.22
C ASN A 316 37.18 3.23 14.42
N GLU A 317 37.37 4.35 13.72
CA GLU A 317 38.47 5.29 13.94
C GLU A 317 38.33 6.05 15.26
N GLY A 318 37.09 6.38 15.67
CA GLY A 318 36.82 6.98 16.97
C GLY A 318 37.12 6.02 18.13
N ILE A 319 36.68 4.76 18.01
CA ILE A 319 36.96 3.70 18.97
C ILE A 319 38.44 3.34 18.97
N ALA A 320 39.08 3.20 17.80
CA ALA A 320 40.51 2.93 17.69
C ALA A 320 41.36 4.06 18.32
N ARG A 321 40.99 5.32 18.10
CA ARG A 321 41.62 6.47 18.80
C ARG A 321 41.39 6.41 20.31
N GLY A 322 40.19 6.07 20.76
CA GLY A 322 39.87 5.87 22.17
C GLY A 322 40.70 4.76 22.82
N VAL A 323 40.92 3.65 22.10
CA VAL A 323 41.73 2.50 22.55
C VAL A 323 43.22 2.85 22.58
N GLN A 324 43.72 3.62 21.63
CA GLN A 324 45.12 4.10 21.65
C GLN A 324 45.40 5.07 22.80
N ALA A 325 44.39 5.76 23.33
CA ALA A 325 44.51 6.65 24.48
C ALA A 325 44.50 5.93 25.84
N LEU A 326 44.31 4.60 25.87
CA LEU A 326 44.30 3.81 27.10
C LEU A 326 45.71 3.39 27.55
N PRO A 327 45.92 3.12 28.85
CA PRO A 327 47.18 2.59 29.37
C PRO A 327 47.60 1.28 28.67
N GLU A 328 48.90 1.10 28.46
CA GLU A 328 49.51 -0.02 27.71
C GLU A 328 48.95 -1.41 28.07
N GLY A 329 48.79 -1.69 29.37
CA GLY A 329 48.30 -2.99 29.85
C GLY A 329 46.85 -3.26 29.47
N VAL A 330 46.02 -2.21 29.39
CA VAL A 330 44.61 -2.32 28.97
C VAL A 330 44.53 -2.45 27.44
N ARG A 331 45.38 -1.71 26.71
CA ARG A 331 45.43 -1.79 25.25
C ARG A 331 45.81 -3.20 24.77
N ARG A 332 46.84 -3.81 25.35
CA ARG A 332 47.23 -5.19 25.01
C ARG A 332 46.15 -6.20 25.32
N ALA A 333 45.49 -6.08 26.48
CA ALA A 333 44.38 -6.97 26.83
C ALA A 333 43.20 -6.87 25.84
N ILE A 334 42.94 -5.67 25.31
CA ILE A 334 41.91 -5.45 24.28
C ILE A 334 42.35 -5.96 22.90
N GLU A 335 43.60 -5.74 22.51
CA GLU A 335 44.18 -6.21 21.24
C GLU A 335 44.27 -7.75 21.18
N ASP A 336 44.60 -8.39 22.29
CA ASP A 336 44.63 -9.85 22.42
C ASP A 336 43.22 -10.46 22.35
N ALA A 337 42.20 -9.73 22.85
CA ALA A 337 40.80 -10.17 22.79
C ALA A 337 40.13 -9.91 21.44
N VAL A 338 40.56 -8.90 20.68
CA VAL A 338 40.02 -8.54 19.34
C VAL A 338 41.17 -8.27 18.36
N PRO A 339 41.78 -9.33 17.78
CA PRO A 339 42.91 -9.18 16.87
C PRO A 339 42.49 -8.43 15.60
N GLY A 340 43.13 -7.29 15.32
CA GLY A 340 42.90 -6.52 14.09
C GLY A 340 41.94 -5.32 14.20
N GLY A 341 41.53 -4.91 15.40
CA GLY A 341 40.94 -3.58 15.66
C GLY A 341 39.53 -3.33 15.11
N ALA A 342 38.81 -4.36 14.66
CA ALA A 342 37.41 -4.24 14.28
C ALA A 342 36.51 -4.46 15.51
N PHE A 343 36.19 -3.37 16.21
CA PHE A 343 35.36 -3.41 17.42
C PHE A 343 33.86 -3.54 17.14
N ILE A 344 33.45 -3.23 15.91
CA ILE A 344 32.10 -3.45 15.40
C ILE A 344 32.20 -4.51 14.30
N PRO A 345 31.39 -5.60 14.31
CA PRO A 345 31.38 -6.58 13.25
C PRO A 345 31.21 -5.87 11.90
N ARG A 346 32.04 -6.25 10.91
CA ARG A 346 32.10 -5.58 9.61
C ARG A 346 30.69 -5.43 9.03
N PRO A 347 30.30 -4.24 8.53
CA PRO A 347 29.03 -4.04 7.80
C PRO A 347 28.86 -5.00 6.60
N ALA A 348 29.96 -5.60 6.13
CA ALA A 348 29.99 -6.66 5.13
C ALA A 348 29.07 -7.86 5.46
N SER A 349 29.04 -8.36 6.71
CA SER A 349 28.22 -9.55 7.03
C SER A 349 26.72 -9.27 6.96
N ARG A 350 26.31 -8.04 7.31
CA ARG A 350 24.92 -7.59 7.25
C ARG A 350 24.48 -7.29 5.82
N LEU A 351 25.31 -6.59 5.05
CA LEU A 351 25.08 -6.36 3.62
C LEU A 351 24.97 -7.69 2.87
N ASP A 352 25.89 -8.62 3.12
CA ASP A 352 25.89 -9.94 2.51
C ASP A 352 24.63 -10.73 2.85
N HIS A 353 24.18 -10.67 4.09
CA HIS A 353 22.91 -11.28 4.49
C HIS A 353 21.73 -10.69 3.72
N ARG A 354 21.62 -9.36 3.63
CA ARG A 354 20.55 -8.69 2.88
C ARG A 354 20.57 -9.02 1.39
N LEU A 355 21.76 -9.08 0.79
CA LEU A 355 21.91 -9.45 -0.61
C LEU A 355 21.53 -10.91 -0.87
N ARG A 356 21.88 -11.83 0.04
CA ARG A 356 21.45 -13.24 -0.03
C ARG A 356 19.94 -13.38 0.12
N GLU A 357 19.32 -12.69 1.07
CA GLU A 357 17.86 -12.67 1.19
C GLU A 357 17.19 -12.14 -0.08
N GLY A 358 17.77 -11.10 -0.71
CA GLY A 358 17.31 -10.59 -2.00
C GLY A 358 17.47 -11.60 -3.14
N LEU A 359 18.55 -12.40 -3.13
CA LEU A 359 18.77 -13.47 -4.12
C LEU A 359 17.74 -14.60 -3.94
N ASP A 360 17.51 -15.03 -2.70
CA ASP A 360 16.50 -16.04 -2.39
C ASP A 360 15.11 -15.56 -2.80
N GLU A 361 14.77 -14.32 -2.47
CA GLU A 361 13.51 -13.68 -2.89
C GLU A 361 13.40 -13.62 -4.42
N ALA A 362 14.48 -13.28 -5.12
CA ALA A 362 14.51 -13.21 -6.57
C ALA A 362 14.26 -14.57 -7.23
N LEU A 363 14.79 -15.65 -6.66
CA LEU A 363 14.57 -17.02 -7.12
C LEU A 363 13.13 -17.48 -6.85
N VAL A 364 12.62 -17.24 -5.63
CA VAL A 364 11.26 -17.60 -5.22
C VAL A 364 10.20 -16.88 -6.05
N THR A 365 10.43 -15.60 -6.34
CA THR A 365 9.48 -14.78 -7.13
C THR A 365 9.67 -14.94 -8.64
N GLY A 366 10.61 -15.78 -9.08
CA GLY A 366 10.88 -16.01 -10.50
C GLY A 366 11.48 -14.80 -11.23
N ARG A 367 12.07 -13.85 -10.52
CA ARG A 367 12.85 -12.73 -11.13
C ARG A 367 14.12 -13.26 -11.74
N LEU A 368 14.77 -14.13 -10.98
CA LEU A 368 16.00 -14.81 -11.35
C LEU A 368 15.73 -16.30 -11.44
N GLN A 369 16.52 -16.99 -12.25
CA GLN A 369 16.50 -18.43 -12.34
C GLN A 369 17.93 -18.96 -12.27
N ARG A 370 18.10 -20.11 -11.61
CA ARG A 370 19.35 -20.86 -11.64
C ARG A 370 19.30 -21.82 -12.81
N ALA A 371 20.22 -21.66 -13.75
CA ALA A 371 20.39 -22.57 -14.87
C ALA A 371 21.09 -23.87 -14.41
N PRO A 372 21.03 -24.96 -15.22
CA PRO A 372 21.65 -26.24 -14.88
C PRO A 372 23.17 -26.16 -14.65
N ASP A 373 23.84 -25.16 -15.23
CA ASP A 373 25.26 -24.88 -15.05
C ASP A 373 25.57 -24.15 -13.71
N GLY A 374 24.55 -23.95 -12.87
CA GLY A 374 24.66 -23.28 -11.57
C GLY A 374 24.64 -21.76 -11.65
N ARG A 375 24.59 -21.17 -12.86
CA ARG A 375 24.62 -19.71 -13.04
C ARG A 375 23.23 -19.11 -12.87
N ILE A 376 23.20 -17.90 -12.34
CA ILE A 376 21.99 -17.09 -12.18
C ILE A 376 21.80 -16.22 -13.42
N HIS A 377 20.61 -16.35 -13.99
CA HIS A 377 20.16 -15.55 -15.12
C HIS A 377 18.92 -14.78 -14.75
N ARG A 378 18.67 -13.66 -15.43
CA ARG A 378 17.30 -13.14 -15.52
C ARG A 378 16.41 -14.25 -16.05
N LEU A 379 15.24 -14.44 -15.44
CA LEU A 379 14.25 -15.31 -16.05
C LEU A 379 13.92 -14.72 -17.43
N ARG A 380 14.40 -15.36 -18.50
CA ARG A 380 13.92 -15.03 -19.84
C ARG A 380 12.50 -15.55 -19.90
N THR A 381 11.51 -14.67 -20.02
CA THR A 381 10.50 -14.71 -21.08
C THR A 381 9.28 -13.85 -20.74
N ARG A 382 8.58 -13.43 -21.81
CA ARG A 382 7.15 -13.09 -21.85
C ARG A 382 6.40 -13.62 -20.63
N TRP A 383 5.56 -12.78 -20.01
CA TRP A 383 4.64 -13.08 -18.91
C TRP A 383 4.34 -14.58 -18.75
N PRO A 384 4.48 -15.16 -17.53
CA PRO A 384 4.38 -16.60 -17.31
C PRO A 384 3.18 -17.21 -18.05
N SER A 385 3.38 -18.38 -18.69
CA SER A 385 2.35 -19.07 -19.48
C SER A 385 1.10 -19.44 -18.69
N THR A 386 1.17 -19.46 -17.36
CA THR A 386 0.02 -19.54 -16.45
C THR A 386 -1.01 -18.42 -16.65
N TYR A 387 -0.62 -17.35 -17.34
CA TYR A 387 -1.46 -16.19 -17.63
C TYR A 387 -1.90 -16.09 -19.10
N ARG A 388 -1.61 -17.11 -19.93
CA ARG A 388 -2.23 -17.29 -21.25
C ARG A 388 -3.42 -18.24 -21.12
N ARG A 389 -4.52 -17.77 -20.56
CA ARG A 389 -5.84 -18.41 -20.72
C ARG A 389 -6.92 -17.35 -20.85
#